data_AF-A0A945ZKF7-F1
#
_entry.id   AF-A0A945ZKF7-F1
#
_cell.length_a   1.000
_cell.length_b   1.000
_cell.length_c   1.000
_cell.angle_alpha   90.00
_cell.angle_beta   90.00
_cell.angle_gamma   90.00
#
_symmetry.space_group_name_H-M   'P 1'
#
loop_
_entity.id
_entity.type
_entity.pdbx_description
1 polymer ?
#
loop_
_entity_poly.entity_id
_entity_poly.type
_entity_poly.pdbx_seq_one_letter_code
_entity_poly.pdbx_strand_id
1 'polypeptide(L)'
;MKFDIRLTKLFSLTMIVLLWMACGGDDWRDPLGISQAGDGSLLKPDGAPFVPQAGHLDISLSSLEDIPFKEGGEELKIVTVLKNMGTEPLSINGISLTGNIVSIEGISEGDEILGSDSLVVWVEFDGANGTNGQVDFIWNSLENPDSTISFSNSLDIGDESAWDRIYDKIIDANCSCHLTSSGAGELLLNTQNVAYEQLVDFSAFEVPELKRVEPWNTGNSYLVKKIIGIDIEGDRMPRDGPLFLSNKRIEQIKTWISIGAPE
;
A
#
# COMPACT_ATOMS: atom_id res chain seq x y z
N MET A 1 -90.68 -13.89 -28.75
CA MET A 1 -91.35 -12.57 -28.74
C MET A 1 -90.32 -11.56 -28.27
N LYS A 2 -89.96 -10.59 -29.12
CA LYS A 2 -88.91 -9.57 -28.88
C LYS A 2 -89.34 -8.63 -27.75
N PHE A 3 -88.38 -8.14 -26.96
CA PHE A 3 -88.35 -6.73 -26.54
C PHE A 3 -86.91 -6.31 -26.19
N ASP A 4 -86.37 -5.43 -27.02
CA ASP A 4 -85.19 -4.59 -26.76
C ASP A 4 -85.50 -3.58 -25.66
N ILE A 5 -84.57 -3.38 -24.71
CA ILE A 5 -84.41 -2.11 -24.00
C ILE A 5 -82.91 -1.83 -23.87
N ARG A 6 -82.45 -0.81 -24.60
CA ARG A 6 -81.19 -0.12 -24.35
C ARG A 6 -81.34 0.75 -23.10
N LEU A 7 -80.42 0.67 -22.14
CA LEU A 7 -80.19 1.74 -21.18
C LEU A 7 -78.74 1.73 -20.66
N THR A 8 -77.93 2.58 -21.31
CA THR A 8 -76.90 3.48 -20.75
C THR A 8 -76.01 3.06 -19.57
N LYS A 9 -74.69 3.19 -19.80
CA LYS A 9 -73.63 3.72 -18.88
C LYS A 9 -73.30 2.82 -17.67
N LEU A 10 -72.07 2.55 -17.25
CA LEU A 10 -70.72 3.10 -17.45
C LEU A 10 -69.76 2.16 -16.67
N PHE A 11 -68.46 2.35 -16.83
CA PHE A 11 -67.33 1.71 -16.13
C PHE A 11 -66.82 0.42 -16.80
N SER A 12 -65.91 0.54 -17.77
CA SER A 12 -64.47 0.81 -17.59
C SER A 12 -63.75 -0.44 -17.15
N LEU A 13 -63.04 -1.06 -18.10
CA LEU A 13 -61.60 -1.35 -18.03
C LEU A 13 -61.27 -2.58 -18.90
N THR A 14 -60.94 -2.37 -20.18
CA THR A 14 -60.24 -3.38 -20.98
C THR A 14 -59.40 -2.73 -22.08
N MET A 15 -58.09 -2.67 -21.80
CA MET A 15 -57.00 -3.19 -22.64
C MET A 15 -56.96 -2.79 -24.13
N ILE A 16 -56.07 -1.84 -24.45
CA ILE A 16 -55.44 -1.61 -25.77
C ILE A 16 -53.96 -1.32 -25.45
N VAL A 17 -53.02 -2.28 -25.52
CA VAL A 17 -52.32 -2.83 -26.70
C VAL A 17 -51.27 -1.89 -27.29
N LEU A 18 -50.00 -2.33 -27.16
CA LEU A 18 -48.78 -2.09 -27.96
C LEU A 18 -48.09 -0.71 -27.88
N LEU A 19 -46.81 -0.70 -27.43
CA LEU A 19 -45.67 -0.61 -28.36
C LEU A 19 -44.33 -0.97 -27.68
N TRP A 20 -43.47 -1.60 -28.48
CA TRP A 20 -42.12 -2.10 -28.23
C TRP A 20 -41.05 -0.99 -28.07
N MET A 21 -39.86 -1.40 -27.61
CA MET A 21 -38.54 -0.72 -27.63
C MET A 21 -38.11 0.07 -26.38
N ALA A 22 -37.32 -0.57 -25.54
CA ALA A 22 -35.91 -0.20 -25.32
C ALA A 22 -35.25 -1.26 -24.42
N CYS A 23 -34.34 -2.05 -24.99
CA CYS A 23 -33.37 -2.81 -24.21
C CYS A 23 -32.33 -1.78 -23.74
N GLY A 24 -32.41 -1.38 -22.48
CA GLY A 24 -31.41 -0.55 -21.79
C GLY A 24 -31.18 -1.20 -20.44
N GLY A 25 -30.03 -1.83 -20.28
CA GLY A 25 -29.61 -2.42 -19.02
C GLY A 25 -29.21 -1.31 -18.07
N ASP A 26 -30.18 -0.82 -17.30
CA ASP A 26 -29.89 -0.09 -16.08
C ASP A 26 -29.98 -1.11 -14.94
N ASP A 27 -28.99 -1.10 -14.05
CA ASP A 27 -28.91 -1.94 -12.86
C ASP A 27 -29.72 -1.26 -11.75
N TRP A 28 -30.89 -1.80 -11.40
CA TRP A 28 -31.87 -1.10 -10.54
C TRP A 28 -31.54 -1.23 -9.04
N ARG A 29 -30.27 -1.52 -8.71
CA ARG A 29 -29.84 -1.88 -7.35
C ARG A 29 -29.05 -0.81 -6.59
N ASP A 30 -28.70 0.33 -7.17
CA ASP A 30 -27.96 1.36 -6.43
C ASP A 30 -28.56 2.78 -6.55
N PRO A 31 -29.52 3.14 -5.68
CA PRO A 31 -30.07 4.50 -5.64
C PRO A 31 -29.19 5.49 -4.87
N LEU A 32 -28.03 5.09 -4.36
CA LEU A 32 -27.14 5.93 -3.53
C LEU A 32 -25.72 6.11 -4.10
N GLY A 33 -25.35 5.40 -5.18
CA GLY A 33 -24.08 5.56 -5.87
C GLY A 33 -22.86 5.20 -5.03
N ILE A 34 -23.00 4.28 -4.08
CA ILE A 34 -21.93 3.89 -3.13
C ILE A 34 -21.32 2.53 -3.44
N SER A 35 -21.80 1.79 -4.44
CA SER A 35 -21.12 0.58 -4.89
C SER A 35 -20.12 0.90 -6.01
N GLN A 36 -18.91 1.32 -5.64
CA GLN A 36 -17.78 0.94 -6.48
C GLN A 36 -17.59 -0.57 -6.30
N ALA A 37 -17.58 -1.30 -7.40
CA ALA A 37 -17.15 -2.69 -7.39
C ALA A 37 -15.70 -2.72 -6.88
N GLY A 38 -15.50 -3.16 -5.63
CA GLY A 38 -14.18 -3.60 -5.21
C GLY A 38 -13.75 -4.76 -6.10
N ASP A 39 -12.46 -4.88 -6.37
CA ASP A 39 -11.87 -5.90 -7.25
C ASP A 39 -12.11 -7.37 -6.79
N GLY A 40 -12.76 -7.56 -5.63
CA GLY A 40 -13.08 -8.86 -5.08
C GLY A 40 -11.88 -9.59 -4.49
N SER A 41 -10.68 -8.97 -4.48
CA SER A 41 -9.44 -9.56 -3.96
C SER A 41 -9.53 -9.86 -2.45
N LEU A 42 -10.37 -9.10 -1.73
CA LEU A 42 -10.62 -9.26 -0.30
C LEU A 42 -11.84 -10.14 0.02
N LEU A 43 -12.40 -10.84 -0.96
CA LEU A 43 -13.57 -11.70 -0.79
C LEU A 43 -13.26 -13.13 -1.21
N LYS A 44 -13.77 -14.09 -0.44
CA LYS A 44 -13.82 -15.49 -0.88
C LYS A 44 -14.74 -15.61 -2.10
N PRO A 45 -14.66 -16.71 -2.88
CA PRO A 45 -15.60 -16.97 -3.98
C PRO A 45 -17.09 -16.99 -3.58
N ASP A 46 -17.39 -17.10 -2.28
CA ASP A 46 -18.73 -17.04 -1.69
C ASP A 46 -19.15 -15.63 -1.23
N GLY A 47 -18.30 -14.61 -1.42
CA GLY A 47 -18.57 -13.22 -1.05
C GLY A 47 -18.35 -12.90 0.43
N ALA A 48 -17.85 -13.83 1.24
CA ALA A 48 -17.48 -13.54 2.62
C ALA A 48 -16.16 -12.73 2.69
N PRO A 49 -15.98 -11.86 3.69
CA PRO A 49 -14.70 -11.20 3.94
C PRO A 49 -13.57 -12.22 4.03
N PHE A 50 -12.47 -11.96 3.32
CA PHE A 50 -11.25 -12.75 3.46
C PHE A 50 -10.72 -12.56 4.89
N VAL A 51 -10.81 -13.63 5.67
CA VAL A 51 -10.09 -13.75 6.93
C VAL A 51 -8.76 -14.42 6.58
N PRO A 52 -7.60 -13.75 6.72
CA PRO A 52 -6.31 -14.38 6.46
C PRO A 52 -6.24 -15.67 7.27
N GLN A 53 -6.09 -16.80 6.58
CA GLN A 53 -5.86 -18.07 7.26
C GLN A 53 -4.50 -18.00 7.96
N ALA A 54 -4.31 -18.71 9.08
CA ALA A 54 -2.99 -18.73 9.70
C ALA A 54 -1.97 -19.32 8.70
N GLY A 55 -0.82 -18.66 8.57
CA GLY A 55 0.21 -18.96 7.57
C GLY A 55 -0.08 -18.45 6.15
N HIS A 56 -0.90 -17.40 6.02
CA HIS A 56 -1.11 -16.71 4.74
C HIS A 56 -0.02 -15.68 4.47
N LEU A 57 0.60 -15.74 3.28
CA LEU A 57 1.47 -14.69 2.77
C LEU A 57 0.59 -13.63 2.09
N ASP A 58 0.59 -12.43 2.65
CA ASP A 58 0.03 -11.26 1.98
C ASP A 58 1.17 -10.52 1.27
N ILE A 59 0.96 -10.22 0.00
CA ILE A 59 1.84 -9.32 -0.73
C ILE A 59 1.15 -7.97 -0.72
N SER A 60 1.71 -7.09 0.09
CA SER A 60 1.31 -5.70 0.05
C SER A 60 2.40 -4.92 -0.66
N LEU A 61 2.01 -4.15 -1.66
CA LEU A 61 2.74 -2.95 -2.07
C LEU A 61 2.62 -1.92 -0.93
N SER A 62 2.98 -2.24 0.31
CA SER A 62 2.57 -1.40 1.43
C SER A 62 3.37 -0.11 1.56
N SER A 63 4.36 0.17 0.70
CA SER A 63 5.31 1.27 0.93
C SER A 63 6.40 1.37 -0.15
N LEU A 64 6.67 2.48 -0.85
CA LEU A 64 5.88 3.68 -1.19
C LEU A 64 4.95 3.32 -2.34
N GLU A 65 3.63 3.43 -2.21
CA GLU A 65 2.77 3.16 -3.37
C GLU A 65 3.10 4.19 -4.46
N ASP A 66 3.58 3.68 -5.59
CA ASP A 66 3.70 4.22 -6.95
C ASP A 66 5.00 4.87 -7.44
N ILE A 67 6.19 4.67 -6.84
CA ILE A 67 7.43 5.15 -7.48
C ILE A 67 8.55 4.11 -7.50
N PRO A 68 8.88 3.58 -8.69
CA PRO A 68 10.20 3.06 -8.97
C PRO A 68 11.20 4.19 -8.75
N PHE A 69 12.08 4.01 -7.78
CA PHE A 69 13.18 4.94 -7.62
C PHE A 69 14.36 4.41 -8.41
N LYS A 70 15.08 5.33 -9.05
CA LYS A 70 16.30 5.01 -9.78
C LYS A 70 17.46 5.16 -8.81
N GLU A 71 17.98 4.06 -8.29
CA GLU A 71 19.21 4.12 -7.48
C GLU A 71 20.37 4.51 -8.39
N GLY A 72 21.08 5.58 -8.05
CA GLY A 72 22.41 5.89 -8.60
C GLY A 72 22.58 5.59 -10.09
N GLY A 73 21.83 6.26 -10.97
CA GLY A 73 22.14 6.32 -12.40
C GLY A 73 21.85 5.07 -13.26
N GLU A 74 21.76 3.85 -12.73
CA GLU A 74 21.75 2.63 -13.59
C GLU A 74 20.62 1.61 -13.34
N GLU A 75 20.11 1.42 -12.12
CA GLU A 75 19.15 0.33 -11.83
C GLU A 75 17.73 0.85 -11.51
N LEU A 76 16.71 0.17 -12.05
CA LEU A 76 15.30 0.46 -11.82
C LEU A 76 14.70 -0.62 -10.92
N LYS A 77 14.46 -0.27 -9.66
CA LYS A 77 13.96 -1.20 -8.64
C LYS A 77 12.61 -0.76 -8.08
N ILE A 78 11.76 -1.75 -7.81
CA ILE A 78 10.52 -1.59 -7.05
C ILE A 78 10.69 -2.31 -5.71
N VAL A 79 10.30 -1.63 -4.64
CA VAL A 79 10.24 -2.24 -3.31
C VAL A 79 8.88 -2.90 -3.10
N THR A 80 8.89 -4.13 -2.61
CA THR A 80 7.70 -4.92 -2.27
C THR A 80 7.86 -5.46 -0.86
N VAL A 81 6.78 -5.44 -0.06
CA VAL A 81 6.81 -5.99 1.31
C VAL A 81 6.00 -7.27 1.34
N LEU A 82 6.66 -8.36 1.67
CA LEU A 82 6.03 -9.64 1.93
C LEU A 82 5.69 -9.73 3.41
N LYS A 83 4.43 -10.03 3.73
CA LYS A 83 3.97 -10.09 5.11
C LYS A 83 3.38 -11.44 5.43
N ASN A 84 3.91 -12.10 6.45
CA ASN A 84 3.29 -13.30 6.99
C ASN A 84 2.12 -12.87 7.90
N MET A 85 0.90 -13.06 7.42
CA MET A 85 -0.33 -12.75 8.17
C MET A 85 -0.69 -13.82 9.21
N GLY A 86 0.05 -14.92 9.23
CA GLY A 86 -0.05 -16.00 10.22
C GLY A 86 0.66 -15.73 11.53
N THR A 87 0.51 -16.66 12.46
CA THR A 87 1.31 -16.72 13.71
C THR A 87 2.44 -17.73 13.64
N GLU A 88 2.37 -18.66 12.70
CA GLU A 88 3.41 -19.67 12.46
C GLU A 88 4.37 -19.20 11.37
N PRO A 89 5.65 -19.64 11.39
CA PRO A 89 6.58 -19.37 10.32
C PRO A 89 6.14 -19.96 8.98
N LEU A 90 6.62 -19.32 7.91
CA LEU A 90 6.31 -19.64 6.54
C LEU A 90 7.61 -19.73 5.75
N SER A 91 7.83 -20.81 5.02
CA SER A 91 9.05 -21.00 4.22
C SER A 91 8.80 -20.76 2.74
N ILE A 92 9.74 -20.10 2.06
CA ILE A 92 9.70 -19.87 0.62
C ILE A 92 10.27 -21.09 -0.09
N ASN A 93 9.45 -21.79 -0.86
CA ASN A 93 9.80 -23.01 -1.58
C ASN A 93 10.09 -22.79 -3.06
N GLY A 94 9.86 -21.58 -3.57
CA GLY A 94 10.18 -21.26 -4.95
C GLY A 94 9.85 -19.81 -5.27
N ILE A 95 10.63 -19.25 -6.20
CA ILE A 95 10.43 -17.92 -6.76
C ILE A 95 10.55 -18.05 -8.28
N SER A 96 9.55 -17.55 -9.01
CA SER A 96 9.56 -17.54 -10.47
C SER A 96 9.39 -16.12 -10.97
N LEU A 97 10.27 -15.70 -11.88
CA LEU A 97 10.28 -14.36 -12.47
C LEU A 97 9.86 -14.46 -13.94
N THR A 98 8.93 -13.60 -14.35
CA THR A 98 8.43 -13.53 -15.73
C THR A 98 8.28 -12.08 -16.19
N GLY A 99 8.26 -11.87 -17.51
CA GLY A 99 8.24 -10.55 -18.10
C GLY A 99 9.62 -9.88 -18.03
N ASN A 100 9.66 -8.59 -17.68
CA ASN A 100 10.89 -7.80 -17.71
C ASN A 100 11.53 -7.66 -16.32
N ILE A 101 11.25 -8.58 -15.40
CA ILE A 101 11.93 -8.64 -14.12
C ILE A 101 13.22 -9.43 -14.29
N VAL A 102 14.33 -8.86 -13.83
CA VAL A 102 15.69 -9.39 -14.02
C VAL A 102 16.13 -10.17 -12.80
N SER A 103 15.86 -9.59 -11.63
CA SER A 103 16.35 -10.09 -10.37
C SER A 103 15.37 -9.76 -9.25
N ILE A 104 15.52 -10.53 -8.17
CA ILE A 104 14.86 -10.26 -6.91
C ILE A 104 15.90 -10.32 -5.80
N GLU A 105 15.93 -9.31 -4.93
CA GLU A 105 16.87 -9.24 -3.80
C GLU A 105 16.10 -9.15 -2.48
N GLY A 106 16.75 -9.55 -1.39
CA GLY A 106 16.13 -9.56 -0.06
C GLY A 106 15.31 -10.80 0.27
N ILE A 107 15.24 -11.77 -0.65
CA ILE A 107 14.63 -13.08 -0.40
C ILE A 107 15.19 -14.17 -1.33
N SER A 108 15.19 -15.41 -0.85
CA SER A 108 15.66 -16.60 -1.56
C SER A 108 14.82 -17.83 -1.23
N GLU A 109 14.90 -18.85 -2.09
CA GLU A 109 14.33 -20.16 -1.79
C GLU A 109 15.00 -20.74 -0.53
N GLY A 110 14.18 -21.24 0.40
CA GLY A 110 14.57 -21.74 1.71
C GLY A 110 14.46 -20.71 2.84
N ASP A 111 14.24 -19.43 2.54
CA ASP A 111 14.06 -18.41 3.58
C ASP A 111 12.75 -18.60 4.35
N GLU A 112 12.75 -18.20 5.62
CA GLU A 112 11.59 -18.28 6.50
C GLU A 112 11.15 -16.88 6.95
N ILE A 113 9.86 -16.58 6.80
CA ILE A 113 9.23 -15.37 7.34
C ILE A 113 8.47 -15.76 8.59
N LEU A 114 8.89 -15.24 9.75
CA LEU A 114 8.26 -15.53 11.03
C LEU A 114 6.81 -15.04 11.07
N GLY A 115 6.00 -15.64 11.94
CA GLY A 115 4.61 -15.25 12.12
C GLY A 115 4.45 -13.76 12.46
N SER A 116 3.54 -13.09 11.76
CA SER A 116 3.24 -11.66 11.90
C SER A 116 4.38 -10.71 11.49
N ASP A 117 5.46 -11.26 10.95
CA ASP A 117 6.62 -10.50 10.49
C ASP A 117 6.47 -10.05 9.03
N SER A 118 7.33 -9.11 8.64
CA SER A 118 7.39 -8.56 7.29
C SER A 118 8.83 -8.56 6.77
N LEU A 119 8.98 -8.85 5.48
CA LEU A 119 10.26 -8.85 4.78
C LEU A 119 10.21 -7.89 3.59
N VAL A 120 11.24 -7.05 3.46
CA VAL A 120 11.40 -6.11 2.34
C VAL A 120 12.13 -6.83 1.21
N VAL A 121 11.53 -6.79 0.03
CA VAL A 121 11.99 -7.47 -1.18
C VAL A 121 12.11 -6.47 -2.32
N TRP A 122 13.12 -6.65 -3.13
CA TRP A 122 13.50 -5.76 -4.21
C TRP A 122 13.31 -6.42 -5.54
N VAL A 123 12.60 -5.78 -6.46
CA VAL A 123 12.33 -6.31 -7.79
C VAL A 123 12.99 -5.41 -8.81
N GLU A 124 13.96 -5.93 -9.55
CA GLU A 124 14.70 -5.19 -10.58
C GLU A 124 14.07 -5.40 -11.96
N PHE A 125 13.96 -4.32 -12.74
CA PHE A 125 13.40 -4.34 -14.10
C PHE A 125 14.46 -4.05 -15.16
N ASP A 126 14.49 -4.85 -16.24
CA ASP A 126 15.25 -4.60 -17.48
C ASP A 126 14.32 -3.88 -18.45
N GLY A 127 14.03 -2.61 -18.17
CA GLY A 127 13.13 -1.84 -19.02
C GLY A 127 12.95 -0.40 -18.60
N ALA A 128 12.26 0.36 -19.43
CA ALA A 128 11.91 1.76 -19.19
C ALA A 128 10.50 1.88 -18.58
N ASN A 129 10.09 3.10 -18.26
CA ASN A 129 8.73 3.39 -17.80
C ASN A 129 7.64 2.70 -18.67
N GLY A 130 6.64 2.10 -18.04
CA GLY A 130 5.55 1.34 -18.64
C GLY A 130 5.85 -0.16 -18.86
N THR A 131 6.97 -0.66 -18.35
CA THR A 131 7.39 -2.07 -18.52
C THR A 131 6.73 -2.98 -17.48
N ASN A 132 6.25 -4.16 -17.87
CA ASN A 132 5.55 -5.08 -16.96
C ASN A 132 6.37 -6.32 -16.59
N GLY A 133 6.11 -6.85 -15.40
CA GLY A 133 6.65 -8.13 -14.97
C GLY A 133 5.81 -8.78 -13.89
N GLN A 134 6.08 -10.06 -13.63
CA GLN A 134 5.39 -10.82 -12.61
C GLN A 134 6.38 -11.72 -11.85
N VAL A 135 6.24 -11.70 -10.53
CA VAL A 135 6.92 -12.59 -9.59
C VAL A 135 5.88 -13.53 -8.98
N ASP A 136 6.14 -14.82 -9.05
CA ASP A 136 5.36 -15.82 -8.33
C ASP A 136 6.17 -16.32 -7.14
N PHE A 137 5.58 -16.28 -5.95
CA PHE A 137 6.14 -16.89 -4.76
C PHE A 137 5.38 -18.17 -4.44
N ILE A 138 6.11 -19.24 -4.21
CA ILE A 138 5.59 -20.51 -3.70
C ILE A 138 6.04 -20.61 -2.25
N TRP A 139 5.11 -20.82 -1.32
CA TRP A 139 5.43 -21.00 0.09
C TRP A 139 4.68 -22.16 0.71
N ASN A 140 5.15 -22.57 1.88
CA ASN A 140 4.45 -23.51 2.73
C ASN A 140 4.36 -22.98 4.16
N SER A 141 3.29 -23.40 4.85
CA SER A 141 3.17 -23.35 6.30
C SER A 141 2.57 -24.66 6.79
N LEU A 142 2.57 -24.89 8.11
CA LEU A 142 1.95 -26.09 8.71
C LEU A 142 0.49 -26.28 8.27
N GLU A 143 -0.24 -25.17 8.12
CA GLU A 143 -1.65 -25.19 7.74
C GLU A 143 -1.88 -25.15 6.23
N ASN A 144 -0.91 -24.66 5.46
CA ASN A 144 -1.01 -24.49 4.02
C ASN A 144 0.26 -25.03 3.33
N PRO A 145 0.39 -26.36 3.17
CA PRO A 145 1.47 -26.93 2.38
C PRO A 145 1.26 -26.55 0.90
N ASP A 146 2.28 -25.97 0.28
CA ASP A 146 2.36 -25.68 -1.17
C ASP A 146 1.36 -24.63 -1.70
N SER A 147 1.29 -23.47 -1.04
CA SER A 147 0.54 -22.29 -1.50
C SER A 147 1.33 -21.44 -2.49
N THR A 148 0.61 -20.67 -3.31
CA THR A 148 1.20 -19.80 -4.34
C THR A 148 0.42 -18.48 -4.45
N ILE A 149 1.15 -17.38 -4.65
CA ILE A 149 0.67 -16.00 -4.78
C ILE A 149 1.50 -15.41 -5.90
N SER A 150 0.78 -14.75 -6.78
CA SER A 150 1.36 -14.03 -7.90
C SER A 150 1.31 -12.56 -7.59
N PHE A 151 2.43 -11.89 -7.81
CA PHE A 151 2.55 -10.46 -7.79
C PHE A 151 2.90 -10.01 -9.21
N SER A 152 1.97 -9.32 -9.86
CA SER A 152 2.22 -8.68 -11.15
C SER A 152 2.33 -7.18 -10.93
N ASN A 153 3.34 -6.55 -11.53
CA ASN A 153 3.52 -5.11 -11.45
C ASN A 153 4.01 -4.52 -12.77
N SER A 154 3.68 -3.26 -12.96
CA SER A 154 4.16 -2.43 -14.05
C SER A 154 5.08 -1.36 -13.47
N LEU A 155 6.29 -1.29 -13.98
CA LEU A 155 7.21 -0.19 -13.73
C LEU A 155 6.57 1.13 -14.21
N ASP A 156 6.08 1.95 -13.29
CA ASP A 156 5.57 3.29 -13.58
C ASP A 156 6.47 4.35 -12.96
N ILE A 157 7.48 4.81 -13.71
CA ILE A 157 8.42 5.84 -13.25
C ILE A 157 7.69 7.19 -13.29
N GLY A 158 7.10 7.59 -12.16
CA GLY A 158 6.54 8.92 -11.96
C GLY A 158 7.61 10.02 -11.93
N ASP A 159 7.16 11.28 -11.99
CA ASP A 159 8.05 12.46 -11.95
C ASP A 159 8.51 12.83 -10.53
N GLU A 160 7.87 12.27 -9.49
CA GLU A 160 8.21 12.47 -8.08
C GLU A 160 9.35 11.50 -7.66
N SER A 161 10.17 11.85 -6.68
CA SER A 161 11.13 10.92 -6.08
C SER A 161 10.54 10.16 -4.88
N ALA A 162 11.27 9.19 -4.34
CA ALA A 162 10.90 8.58 -3.06
C ALA A 162 10.86 9.63 -1.94
N TRP A 163 11.81 10.57 -1.94
CA TRP A 163 11.86 11.66 -0.98
C TRP A 163 10.70 12.63 -1.13
N ASP A 164 10.31 13.00 -2.36
CA ASP A 164 9.14 13.88 -2.59
C ASP A 164 7.91 13.34 -1.87
N ARG A 165 7.70 12.02 -1.92
CA ARG A 165 6.57 11.38 -1.22
C ARG A 165 6.73 11.38 0.30
N ILE A 166 7.92 11.06 0.80
CA ILE A 166 8.18 11.10 2.25
C ILE A 166 7.95 12.51 2.77
N TYR A 167 8.45 13.52 2.07
CA TYR A 167 8.29 14.90 2.46
C TYR A 167 6.82 15.34 2.35
N ASP A 168 6.22 15.31 1.17
CA ASP A 168 4.91 15.89 0.90
C ASP A 168 3.78 15.17 1.65
N LYS A 169 3.82 13.83 1.71
CA LYS A 169 2.71 13.04 2.25
C LYS A 169 2.85 12.76 3.75
N ILE A 170 4.06 12.91 4.30
CA ILE A 170 4.34 12.54 5.69
C ILE A 170 4.89 13.72 6.47
N ILE A 171 6.02 14.30 6.07
CA ILE A 171 6.66 15.38 6.82
C ILE A 171 5.79 16.65 6.79
N ASP A 172 5.50 17.19 5.61
CA ASP A 172 4.74 18.44 5.47
C ASP A 172 3.32 18.31 6.04
N ALA A 173 2.69 17.15 5.83
CA ALA A 173 1.33 16.90 6.29
C ALA A 173 1.18 16.65 7.81
N ASN A 174 2.23 16.17 8.52
CA ASN A 174 2.08 15.69 9.90
C ASN A 174 3.09 16.27 10.90
N CYS A 175 4.14 16.96 10.45
CA CYS A 175 5.24 17.43 11.30
C CYS A 175 5.26 18.96 11.46
N SER A 176 4.09 19.60 11.52
CA SER A 176 3.92 21.06 11.47
C SER A 176 4.76 21.85 12.49
N CYS A 177 5.03 21.30 13.68
CA CYS A 177 5.91 21.92 14.68
C CYS A 177 7.35 22.16 14.18
N HIS A 178 7.80 21.38 13.20
CA HIS A 178 9.13 21.47 12.61
C HIS A 178 9.16 22.32 11.32
N LEU A 179 8.00 22.73 10.81
CA LEU A 179 7.89 23.56 9.59
C LEU A 179 7.94 25.06 9.89
N THR A 180 7.85 25.45 11.16
CA THR A 180 7.98 26.85 11.59
C THR A 180 9.43 27.34 11.45
N SER A 181 9.63 28.65 11.25
CA SER A 181 10.96 29.24 11.04
C SER A 181 11.97 29.01 12.17
N SER A 182 11.51 28.69 13.38
CA SER A 182 12.39 28.32 14.51
C SER A 182 12.74 26.84 14.56
N GLY A 183 11.92 25.95 14.00
CA GLY A 183 12.06 24.49 14.14
C GLY A 183 11.96 23.99 15.58
N ALA A 184 11.03 23.08 15.90
CA ALA A 184 11.01 22.48 17.22
C ALA A 184 12.25 21.58 17.43
N GLY A 185 12.92 21.71 18.58
CA GLY A 185 14.06 20.83 18.94
C GLY A 185 15.27 20.95 18.02
N GLU A 186 15.58 22.15 17.53
CA GLU A 186 16.68 22.40 16.57
C GLU A 186 16.57 21.57 15.28
N LEU A 187 15.34 21.25 14.88
CA LEU A 187 15.02 20.53 13.67
C LEU A 187 14.03 21.36 12.84
N LEU A 188 14.52 21.87 11.72
CA LEU A 188 13.79 22.65 10.75
C LEU A 188 13.55 21.77 9.51
N LEU A 189 12.29 21.60 9.15
CA LEU A 189 11.84 20.75 8.05
C LEU A 189 10.98 21.51 7.03
N ASN A 190 11.14 22.83 6.95
CA ASN A 190 10.20 23.72 6.26
C ASN A 190 10.28 23.69 4.72
N THR A 191 11.31 23.08 4.15
CA THR A 191 11.42 22.81 2.71
C THR A 191 12.01 21.42 2.51
N GLN A 192 11.76 20.81 1.34
CA GLN A 192 12.30 19.49 0.99
C GLN A 192 13.82 19.41 1.16
N ASN A 193 14.57 20.34 0.57
CA ASN A 193 16.04 20.32 0.64
C ASN A 193 16.55 20.47 2.08
N VAL A 194 15.99 21.42 2.85
CA VAL A 194 16.40 21.64 4.25
C VAL A 194 16.05 20.42 5.10
N ALA A 195 14.88 19.83 4.89
CA ALA A 195 14.46 18.63 5.61
C ALA A 195 15.38 17.44 5.31
N TYR A 196 15.75 17.20 4.05
CA TYR A 196 16.63 16.11 3.68
C TYR A 196 18.01 16.27 4.34
N GLU A 197 18.64 17.45 4.17
CA GLU A 197 19.95 17.79 4.75
C GLU A 197 19.97 17.69 6.29
N GLN A 198 18.85 17.97 6.95
CA GLN A 198 18.73 17.89 8.41
C GLN A 198 18.32 16.52 8.93
N LEU A 199 17.81 15.62 8.09
CA LEU A 199 17.37 14.28 8.51
C LEU A 199 18.40 13.21 8.14
N VAL A 200 18.83 13.18 6.89
CA VAL A 200 19.64 12.09 6.34
C VAL A 200 21.10 12.26 6.73
N ASP A 201 21.65 11.22 7.37
CA ASP A 201 23.02 11.16 7.89
C ASP A 201 23.40 12.31 8.85
N PHE A 202 22.39 12.99 9.43
CA PHE A 202 22.58 14.05 10.41
C PHE A 202 22.40 13.51 11.84
N SER A 203 23.28 13.88 12.78
CA SER A 203 23.18 13.43 14.17
C SER A 203 21.90 13.93 14.85
N ALA A 204 21.25 13.07 15.63
CA ALA A 204 20.11 13.48 16.43
C ALA A 204 20.55 14.37 17.60
N PHE A 205 19.89 15.51 17.79
CA PHE A 205 20.23 16.45 18.86
C PHE A 205 20.06 15.84 20.26
N GLU A 206 18.94 15.13 20.47
CA GLU A 206 18.60 14.53 21.76
C GLU A 206 19.48 13.31 22.09
N VAL A 207 19.95 12.58 21.07
CA VAL A 207 20.79 11.38 21.21
C VAL A 207 21.91 11.43 20.16
N PRO A 208 23.01 12.18 20.39
CA PRO A 208 24.05 12.43 19.39
C PRO A 208 24.76 11.18 18.83
N GLU A 209 24.67 10.05 19.55
CA GLU A 209 25.19 8.76 19.12
C GLU A 209 24.39 8.13 17.96
N LEU A 210 23.17 8.61 17.71
CA LEU A 210 22.30 8.15 16.63
C LEU A 210 22.21 9.19 15.51
N LYS A 211 21.98 8.72 14.28
CA LYS A 211 21.54 9.59 13.19
C LYS A 211 20.02 9.75 13.23
N ARG A 212 19.51 10.92 12.82
CA ARG A 212 18.07 11.17 12.63
C ARG A 212 17.53 10.15 11.63
N VAL A 213 18.16 10.04 10.48
CA VAL A 213 18.00 8.95 9.52
C VAL A 213 19.38 8.39 9.22
N GLU A 214 19.58 7.10 9.51
CA GLU A 214 20.76 6.34 9.12
C GLU A 214 20.41 5.52 7.88
N PRO A 215 20.92 5.88 6.69
CA PRO A 215 20.69 5.11 5.46
C PRO A 215 20.97 3.63 5.66
N TRP A 216 20.10 2.77 5.11
CA TRP A 216 20.16 1.31 5.21
C TRP A 216 19.97 0.72 6.61
N ASN A 217 19.77 1.56 7.65
CA ASN A 217 19.67 1.13 9.03
C ASN A 217 18.44 1.73 9.74
N THR A 218 17.29 1.16 9.44
CA THR A 218 16.00 1.55 10.02
C THR A 218 15.97 1.39 11.54
N GLY A 219 16.62 0.36 12.09
CA GLY A 219 16.63 0.07 13.53
C GLY A 219 17.42 1.10 14.36
N ASN A 220 18.48 1.67 13.78
CA ASN A 220 19.31 2.68 14.43
C ASN A 220 18.92 4.13 14.10
N SER A 221 17.98 4.32 13.17
CA SER A 221 17.45 5.63 12.80
C SER A 221 16.56 6.23 13.89
N TYR A 222 16.97 7.37 14.46
CA TYR A 222 16.25 8.02 15.55
C TYR A 222 14.85 8.52 15.15
N LEU A 223 14.64 8.91 13.88
CA LEU A 223 13.32 9.26 13.35
C LEU A 223 12.32 8.12 13.55
N VAL A 224 12.72 6.89 13.25
CA VAL A 224 11.87 5.68 13.41
C VAL A 224 11.51 5.51 14.87
N LYS A 225 12.49 5.63 15.78
CA LYS A 225 12.28 5.59 17.23
C LYS A 225 11.27 6.65 17.69
N LYS A 226 11.42 7.91 17.24
CA LYS A 226 10.49 9.03 17.55
C LYS A 226 9.08 8.78 17.06
N ILE A 227 8.87 8.23 15.86
CA ILE A 227 7.52 8.06 15.31
C ILE A 227 6.78 6.82 15.86
N ILE A 228 7.51 5.82 16.37
CA ILE A 228 6.92 4.65 17.04
C ILE A 228 6.81 4.83 18.56
N GLY A 229 7.65 5.67 19.16
CA GLY A 229 7.66 5.96 20.59
C GLY A 229 8.42 4.95 21.44
N ILE A 230 9.53 4.39 20.94
CA ILE A 230 10.35 3.38 21.63
C ILE A 230 11.81 3.82 21.57
N ASP A 231 12.52 3.71 22.70
CA ASP A 231 13.92 4.17 22.88
C ASP A 231 14.13 5.64 22.49
N ILE A 232 13.31 6.53 23.05
CA ILE A 232 13.31 7.97 22.75
C ILE A 232 13.56 8.82 23.98
N GLU A 233 14.14 10.00 23.75
CA GLU A 233 14.06 11.11 24.69
C GLU A 233 12.83 11.98 24.37
N GLY A 234 12.20 12.52 25.41
CA GLY A 234 11.00 13.35 25.27
C GLY A 234 9.77 12.58 24.76
N ASP A 235 8.93 13.27 23.98
CA ASP A 235 7.64 12.74 23.53
C ASP A 235 7.75 12.05 22.15
N ARG A 236 6.86 11.07 21.92
CA ARG A 236 6.63 10.46 20.60
C ARG A 236 6.15 11.51 19.60
N MET A 237 6.58 11.39 18.34
CA MET A 237 6.15 12.26 17.25
C MET A 237 5.14 11.59 16.31
N PRO A 238 4.22 12.35 15.70
CA PRO A 238 3.85 13.74 16.01
C PRO A 238 3.35 13.89 17.45
N ARG A 239 3.71 15.01 18.12
CA ARG A 239 3.57 15.21 19.57
C ARG A 239 2.13 15.17 20.07
N ASP A 240 1.21 15.70 19.26
CA ASP A 240 -0.18 15.96 19.67
C ASP A 240 -1.10 14.78 19.36
N GLY A 241 -0.84 13.62 19.97
CA GLY A 241 -1.72 12.46 19.81
C GLY A 241 -3.12 12.70 20.42
N PRO A 242 -4.22 12.17 19.81
CA PRO A 242 -4.35 11.72 18.43
C PRO A 242 -4.33 12.89 17.44
N LEU A 243 -3.63 12.80 16.29
CA LEU A 243 -3.37 11.59 15.49
C LEU A 243 -1.86 11.32 15.24
N PHE A 244 -1.34 10.20 15.77
CA PHE A 244 -0.02 9.68 15.35
C PHE A 244 -0.05 9.24 13.88
N LEU A 245 1.14 9.05 13.28
CA LEU A 245 1.24 8.43 11.97
C LEU A 245 0.57 7.06 11.97
N SER A 246 -0.17 6.77 10.89
CA SER A 246 -0.70 5.42 10.68
C SER A 246 0.45 4.43 10.48
N ASN A 247 0.21 3.15 10.77
CA ASN A 247 1.20 2.09 10.52
C ASN A 247 1.69 2.13 9.06
N LYS A 248 0.81 2.44 8.10
CA LYS A 248 1.19 2.60 6.69
C LYS A 248 2.25 3.70 6.49
N ARG A 249 2.09 4.89 7.10
CA ARG A 249 3.09 5.98 6.99
C ARG A 249 4.40 5.65 7.70
N ILE A 250 4.33 4.91 8.81
CA ILE A 250 5.52 4.44 9.52
C ILE A 250 6.31 3.46 8.64
N GLU A 251 5.65 2.48 8.04
CA GLU A 251 6.31 1.52 7.14
C GLU A 251 6.88 2.21 5.89
N GLN A 252 6.25 3.27 5.38
CA GLN A 252 6.80 4.12 4.32
C GLN A 252 8.15 4.74 4.68
N ILE A 253 8.25 5.36 5.84
CA ILE A 253 9.53 5.91 6.32
C ILE A 253 10.54 4.78 6.50
N LYS A 254 10.16 3.68 7.15
CA LYS A 254 11.08 2.56 7.40
C LYS A 254 11.64 1.98 6.13
N THR A 255 10.81 1.87 5.09
CA THR A 255 11.20 1.36 3.79
C THR A 255 12.12 2.33 3.09
N TRP A 256 11.76 3.63 3.02
CA TRP A 256 12.63 4.67 2.47
C TRP A 256 14.02 4.65 3.12
N ILE A 257 14.10 4.45 4.43
CA ILE A 257 15.39 4.31 5.13
C ILE A 257 16.11 3.00 4.76
N SER A 258 15.40 1.87 4.74
CA SER A 258 16.00 0.57 4.41
C SER A 258 16.53 0.49 2.99
N ILE A 259 16.09 1.39 2.11
CA ILE A 259 16.54 1.53 0.71
C ILE A 259 17.65 2.58 0.54
N GLY A 260 18.27 3.03 1.63
CA GLY A 260 19.36 4.00 1.58
C GLY A 260 18.93 5.45 1.67
N ALA A 261 17.67 5.72 2.00
CA ALA A 261 17.11 7.06 2.09
C ALA A 261 17.40 7.94 0.85
N PRO A 262 17.12 7.47 -0.38
CA PRO A 262 17.41 8.22 -1.59
C PRO A 262 16.62 9.53 -1.62
N GLU A 263 17.26 10.57 -2.16
CA GLU A 263 16.63 11.85 -2.51
C GLU A 263 15.75 11.72 -3.76
#